data_AF-A0A2V8QWS9-F1
#
_entry.id   AF-A0A2V8QWS9-F1
#
_cell.length_a   1.000
_cell.length_b   1.000
_cell.length_c   1.000
_cell.angle_alpha   90.00
_cell.angle_beta   90.00
_cell.angle_gamma   90.00
#
_symmetry.space_group_name_H-M   'P 1'
#
loop_
_entity.id
_entity.type
_entity.pdbx_description
1 polymer ?
#
loop_
_entity_poly.entity_id
_entity_poly.type
_entity_poly.pdbx_seq_one_letter_code
_entity_poly.pdbx_strand_id
1 'polypeptide(L)' 'MPEYEWLAAARPEIAATYFFIAIAHDNLAEYQQALEAYGKFMSLADPSVNKLEIEKVNLRLPKLRDQIRRGQGVKKKSG' A
#
# COMPACT_ATOMS: atom_id res chain seq x y z
N MET A 1 -21.65 -17.49 18.14
CA MET A 1 -20.63 -17.67 17.09
C MET A 1 -20.76 -16.49 16.17
N PRO A 2 -19.70 -15.76 15.77
CA PRO A 2 -19.89 -14.61 14.89
C PRO A 2 -19.93 -15.12 13.45
N GLU A 3 -21.13 -15.34 12.90
CA GLU A 3 -21.33 -15.86 11.54
C GLU A 3 -20.83 -14.92 10.40
N TYR A 4 -20.14 -13.81 10.71
CA TYR A 4 -19.74 -12.79 9.72
C TYR A 4 -18.26 -12.37 9.78
N GLU A 5 -17.48 -12.77 10.79
CA GLU A 5 -16.04 -12.43 10.87
C GLU A 5 -15.25 -12.99 9.67
N TRP A 6 -15.63 -14.18 9.19
CA TRP A 6 -15.04 -14.78 8.00
C TRP A 6 -15.32 -13.97 6.73
N LEU A 7 -16.43 -13.24 6.65
CA LEU A 7 -16.81 -12.46 5.46
C LEU A 7 -15.97 -11.18 5.33
N ALA A 8 -15.57 -10.60 6.47
CA ALA A 8 -14.61 -9.50 6.52
C ALA A 8 -13.18 -9.98 6.20
N ALA A 9 -12.80 -11.18 6.66
CA ALA A 9 -11.58 -11.86 6.21
C ALA A 9 -11.65 -12.28 4.72
N ALA A 10 -12.85 -12.42 4.14
CA ALA A 10 -13.07 -12.90 2.78
C ALA A 10 -12.90 -11.85 1.67
N ARG A 11 -12.46 -10.62 1.97
CA ARG A 11 -12.16 -9.60 0.95
C ARG A 11 -10.66 -9.27 0.80
N PRO A 12 -9.73 -10.25 0.85
CA PRO A 12 -8.29 -9.98 0.76
C PRO A 12 -7.91 -9.37 -0.59
N GLU A 13 -8.74 -9.59 -1.61
CA GLU A 13 -8.69 -8.95 -2.93
C GLU A 13 -8.76 -7.42 -2.86
N ILE A 14 -9.45 -6.82 -1.87
CA ILE A 14 -9.45 -5.37 -1.68
C ILE A 14 -8.06 -4.91 -1.19
N ALA A 15 -7.45 -5.63 -0.24
CA ALA A 15 -6.10 -5.32 0.23
C ALA A 15 -5.08 -5.46 -0.92
N ALA A 16 -5.07 -6.62 -1.59
CA ALA A 16 -4.19 -6.88 -2.73
C ALA A 16 -4.31 -5.82 -3.84
N THR A 17 -5.53 -5.34 -4.11
CA THR A 17 -5.76 -4.23 -5.06
C THR A 17 -4.96 -2.98 -4.68
N TYR A 18 -5.02 -2.55 -3.42
CA TYR A 18 -4.25 -1.39 -2.96
C TYR A 18 -2.74 -1.62 -2.99
N PHE A 19 -2.27 -2.85 -2.74
CA PHE A 19 -0.86 -3.20 -2.90
C PHE A 19 -0.39 -3.00 -4.35
N PHE A 20 -1.14 -3.50 -5.33
CA PHE A 20 -0.78 -3.34 -6.74
C PHE A 20 -0.89 -1.89 -7.22
N ILE A 21 -1.89 -1.12 -6.75
CA ILE A 21 -1.97 0.32 -7.00
C ILE A 21 -0.73 1.03 -6.46
N ALA A 22 -0.31 0.70 -5.23
CA ALA A 22 0.87 1.29 -4.62
C ALA A 22 2.14 1.00 -5.43
N ILE A 23 2.33 -0.26 -5.86
CA ILE A 23 3.46 -0.66 -6.71
C ILE A 23 3.45 0.07 -8.05
N ALA A 24 2.29 0.23 -8.69
CA ALA A 24 2.17 0.96 -9.95
C ALA A 24 2.60 2.42 -9.80
N HIS A 25 2.08 3.13 -8.80
CA HIS A 25 2.48 4.50 -8.51
C HIS A 25 3.97 4.61 -8.11
N ASP A 26 4.48 3.66 -7.32
CA ASP A 26 5.88 3.65 -6.89
C ASP A 26 6.84 3.52 -8.09
N ASN A 27 6.52 2.62 -9.02
CA ASN A 27 7.27 2.43 -10.27
C ASN A 27 7.20 3.66 -11.19
N LEU A 28 6.08 4.40 -11.16
CA LEU A 28 5.91 5.67 -11.88
C LEU A 28 6.57 6.86 -11.16
N ALA A 29 7.22 6.62 -10.01
CA ALA A 29 7.76 7.63 -9.12
C ALA A 29 6.73 8.63 -8.59
N GLU A 30 5.46 8.26 -8.58
CA GLU A 30 4.32 9.00 -8.01
C GLU A 30 4.25 8.72 -6.50
N TYR A 31 5.31 9.10 -5.79
CA TYR A 31 5.56 8.62 -4.43
C TYR A 31 4.48 8.99 -3.41
N GLN A 32 3.81 10.13 -3.59
CA GLN A 32 2.73 10.53 -2.69
C GLN A 32 1.51 9.61 -2.82
N GLN A 33 1.13 9.27 -4.05
CA GLN A 33 0.05 8.33 -4.36
C GLN A 33 0.42 6.91 -3.94
N ALA A 34 1.68 6.52 -4.16
CA ALA A 34 2.21 5.23 -3.68
C ALA A 34 2.10 5.12 -2.15
N LEU A 35 2.49 6.16 -1.41
CA LEU A 35 2.40 6.19 0.05
C LEU A 35 0.96 6.05 0.55
N GLU A 36 0.01 6.75 -0.08
CA GLU A 36 -1.41 6.66 0.26
C GLU A 36 -1.95 5.23 0.03
N ALA A 37 -1.64 4.64 -1.12
CA ALA A 37 -2.09 3.29 -1.46
C ALA A 37 -1.45 2.22 -0.56
N TYR A 38 -0.15 2.32 -0.26
CA TYR A 38 0.49 1.45 0.74
C TYR A 38 -0.18 1.57 2.11
N GLY A 39 -0.58 2.79 2.52
CA GLY A 39 -1.33 3.00 3.76
C GLY A 39 -2.69 2.29 3.77
N LYS A 40 -3.45 2.40 2.68
CA LYS A 40 -4.75 1.69 2.52
C LYS A 40 -4.56 0.19 2.54
N PHE A 41 -3.55 -0.34 1.85
CA PHE A 41 -3.19 -1.76 1.93
C PHE A 41 -2.91 -2.18 3.38
N MET A 42 -2.04 -1.47 4.09
CA MET A 42 -1.67 -1.81 5.48
C MET A 42 -2.86 -1.74 6.45
N SER A 43 -3.88 -0.92 6.17
CA SER A 43 -5.11 -0.85 6.98
C SER A 43 -6.08 -2.02 6.75
N LEU A 44 -5.95 -2.72 5.62
CA LEU A 44 -6.87 -3.78 5.19
C LEU A 44 -6.21 -5.17 5.17
N ALA A 45 -4.88 -5.23 5.18
CA ALA A 45 -4.14 -6.46 5.04
C ALA A 45 -4.35 -7.39 6.25
N ASP A 46 -4.62 -8.67 5.95
CA ASP A 46 -4.61 -9.72 6.96
C ASP A 46 -3.20 -10.34 7.02
N PRO A 47 -2.49 -10.32 8.16
CA PRO A 47 -1.15 -10.90 8.27
C PRO A 47 -1.06 -12.39 7.95
N SER A 48 -2.15 -13.15 8.09
CA SER A 48 -2.19 -14.57 7.74
C SER A 48 -2.29 -14.81 6.22
N VAL A 49 -2.83 -13.84 5.48
CA VAL A 49 -3.04 -13.94 4.02
C VAL A 49 -1.97 -13.14 3.24
N ASN A 50 -1.62 -11.95 3.71
CA ASN A 50 -0.81 -10.96 3.00
C ASN A 50 0.62 -10.80 3.57
N LYS A 51 1.15 -11.82 4.23
CA LYS A 51 2.44 -11.75 4.94
C LYS A 51 3.57 -11.22 4.05
N LEU A 52 3.68 -11.74 2.83
CA LEU A 52 4.75 -11.36 1.90
C LEU A 52 4.60 -9.92 1.41
N GLU A 53 3.37 -9.49 1.11
CA GLU A 53 3.08 -8.11 0.71
C GLU A 53 3.38 -7.15 1.86
N ILE A 54 2.99 -7.48 3.10
CA ILE A 54 3.30 -6.69 4.29
C ILE A 54 4.81 -6.52 4.47
N GLU A 55 5.58 -7.61 4.35
CA GLU A 55 7.05 -7.56 4.44
C GLU A 55 7.65 -6.65 3.36
N LYS A 56 7.19 -6.74 2.10
CA LYS A 56 7.61 -5.86 1.01
C LYS A 56 7.30 -4.39 1.30
N VAL A 57 6.09 -4.09 1.79
CA VAL A 57 5.68 -2.73 2.12
C VAL A 57 6.53 -2.17 3.26
N ASN A 58 6.79 -2.96 4.30
CA ASN A 58 7.65 -2.57 5.41
C ASN A 58 9.09 -2.27 4.98
N LEU A 59 9.64 -3.03 4.02
CA LEU A 59 10.96 -2.75 3.44
C LEU A 59 10.97 -1.47 2.60
N ARG A 60 9.87 -1.17 1.90
CA ARG A 60 9.81 -0.03 0.97
C ARG A 60 9.51 1.31 1.65
N LEU A 61 8.62 1.32 2.64
CA LEU A 61 8.09 2.53 3.28
C LEU A 61 9.16 3.49 3.83
N PRO A 62 10.22 3.05 4.54
CA PRO A 62 11.24 3.95 5.07
C PRO A 62 11.94 4.74 3.95
N LYS A 63 12.35 4.05 2.89
CA LYS A 63 12.98 4.69 1.73
C LYS A 63 11.98 5.60 1.02
N LEU A 64 10.74 5.18 0.84
CA LEU A 64 9.72 5.98 0.14
C LEU A 64 9.49 7.31 0.86
N ARG A 65 9.36 7.27 2.18
CA ARG A 65 9.21 8.46 3.03
C ARG A 65 10.44 9.38 2.95
N ASP A 66 11.65 8.83 2.93
CA ASP A 66 12.87 9.63 2.75
C ASP A 66 12.92 10.30 1.37
N GLN A 67 12.53 9.59 0.31
CA GLN A 67 12.45 10.13 -1.04
C GLN A 67 11.47 11.30 -1.14
N ILE A 68 10.27 11.16 -0.55
CA ILE A 68 9.27 12.23 -0.47
C ILE A 68 9.82 13.43 0.30
N ARG A 69 10.44 13.20 1.47
CA ARG A 69 11.06 14.25 2.29
C ARG A 69 12.16 15.03 1.54
N ARG A 70 12.89 14.35 0.66
CA ARG A 70 13.91 14.94 -0.21
C ARG A 70 13.34 15.59 -1.48
N GLY A 71 12.02 15.57 -1.68
CA GLY A 71 11.36 16.12 -2.87
C GLY A 71 11.62 15.31 -4.15
N GLN A 72 11.96 14.03 -4.02
CA GLN A 72 12.11 13.12 -5.16
C GLN A 72 10.75 12.63 -5.65
N GLY A 73 10.72 12.12 -6.89
CA GLY A 73 9.51 11.64 -7.54
C GLY A 73 8.91 12.67 -8.50
N VAL A 74 7.84 12.26 -9.18
CA VAL A 74 7.09 13.15 -10.08
C VAL A 74 6.49 14.26 -9.23
N LYS A 75 6.85 15.51 -9.55
CA LYS A 75 6.21 16.68 -8.94
C LYS A 75 4.74 16.67 -9.35
N LYS A 76 3.84 16.79 -8.38
CA LYS A 76 2.40 16.99 -8.67
C LYS A 76 2.30 18.10 -9.70
N LYS A 77 1.75 17.80 -10.89
CA LYS A 77 1.42 18.85 -11.86
C LYS A 77 0.41 19.74 -11.16
N SER A 78 0.84 20.96 -10.80
CA SER A 78 -0.07 22.03 -10.41
C SER A 78 -0.91 22.34 -11.64
N GLY A 79 -2.12 21.78 -11.70
CA GLY A 79 -3.16 22.17 -12.64
C GLY A 79 -3.89 23.39 -12.12
#